data_AF-X8JUC2-F1
#
_entry.id   AF-X8JUC2-F1
#
_cell.length_a   1.000
_cell.length_b   1.000
_cell.length_c   1.000
_cell.angle_alpha   90.00
_cell.angle_beta   90.00
_cell.angle_gamma   90.00
#
_symmetry.space_group_name_H-M   'P 1'
#
loop_
_entity.id
_entity.type
_entity.pdbx_description
1 polymer ?
#
loop_
_entity_poly.entity_id
_entity_poly.type
_entity_poly.pdbx_seq_one_letter_code
_entity_poly.pdbx_strand_id
1 'polypeptide(L)'
;MDEPTEIQSTFPTPPAHYIRYTNTNLQLLNQLKTKLGPDAPIYHPASDDLPYPDVQAIRQQHYLLSDARDVPDWDLLELQPPRVDWIVEEGGYSTFGDQWAVS
;
A
#
# COMPACT_ATOMS: atom_id res chain seq x y z
N MET A 1 -32.83 19.35 -29.59
CA MET A 1 -32.56 19.36 -28.15
C MET A 1 -31.10 19.01 -28.03
N ASP A 2 -30.27 19.99 -27.70
CA ASP A 2 -28.86 19.76 -27.41
C ASP A 2 -28.79 19.09 -26.02
N GLU A 3 -28.43 17.81 -26.00
CA GLU A 3 -28.07 17.12 -24.76
C GLU A 3 -26.83 17.80 -24.16
N PRO A 4 -26.84 18.15 -22.87
CA PRO A 4 -25.65 18.71 -22.24
C PRO A 4 -24.56 17.65 -22.27
N THR A 5 -23.50 17.90 -23.02
CA THR A 5 -22.30 17.07 -23.06
C THR A 5 -21.79 16.93 -21.62
N GLU A 6 -21.91 15.74 -21.02
CA GLU A 6 -21.35 15.49 -19.69
C GLU A 6 -19.84 15.74 -19.75
N ILE A 7 -19.39 16.79 -19.06
CA ILE A 7 -17.97 17.11 -18.96
C ILE A 7 -17.35 16.05 -18.05
N GLN A 8 -16.75 15.04 -18.66
CA GLN A 8 -16.06 13.98 -17.92
C GLN A 8 -14.86 14.55 -17.18
N SER A 9 -14.70 14.20 -15.90
CA SER A 9 -13.59 14.69 -15.08
C SER A 9 -12.25 14.32 -15.70
N THR A 10 -11.38 15.32 -15.92
CA THR A 10 -10.00 15.13 -16.38
C THR A 10 -9.06 14.72 -15.25
N PHE A 11 -9.52 14.76 -14.00
CA PHE A 11 -8.75 14.29 -12.86
C PHE A 11 -8.80 12.76 -12.80
N PRO A 12 -7.64 12.10 -12.58
CA PRO A 12 -7.63 10.67 -12.36
C PRO A 12 -8.46 10.34 -11.12
N THR A 13 -9.15 9.21 -11.15
CA THR A 13 -9.77 8.67 -9.95
C THR A 13 -8.68 8.32 -8.93
N PRO A 14 -8.98 8.42 -7.62
CA PRO A 14 -8.06 7.97 -6.59
C PRO A 14 -7.57 6.53 -6.85
N PRO A 15 -6.35 6.18 -6.43
CA PRO A 15 -5.87 4.81 -6.50
C PRO A 15 -6.86 3.84 -5.85
N ALA A 16 -7.08 2.68 -6.48
CA ALA A 16 -8.08 1.70 -6.02
C ALA A 16 -7.85 1.24 -4.57
N HIS A 17 -6.61 1.20 -4.10
CA HIS A 17 -6.28 0.81 -2.73
C HIS A 17 -6.59 1.88 -1.67
N TYR A 18 -6.90 3.13 -2.04
CA TYR A 18 -7.14 4.21 -1.08
C TYR A 18 -8.28 3.86 -0.10
N ILE A 19 -9.29 3.13 -0.55
CA ILE A 19 -10.42 2.69 0.28
C ILE A 19 -10.02 1.76 1.43
N ARG A 20 -8.81 1.18 1.39
CA ARG A 20 -8.28 0.27 2.41
C ARG A 20 -7.75 1.03 3.64
N TYR A 21 -7.51 2.34 3.53
CA TYR A 21 -7.02 3.18 4.62
C TYR A 21 -8.13 3.57 5.61
N THR A 22 -8.70 2.56 6.28
CA THR A 22 -9.69 2.77 7.36
C THR A 22 -9.02 2.72 8.73
N ASN A 23 -9.62 3.37 9.74
CA ASN A 23 -9.12 3.31 11.11
C ASN A 23 -8.98 1.87 11.63
N THR A 24 -9.95 1.01 11.28
CA THR A 24 -9.93 -0.41 11.65
C THR A 24 -8.71 -1.12 11.05
N ASN A 25 -8.47 -0.95 9.75
CA ASN A 25 -7.34 -1.61 9.08
C ASN A 25 -5.99 -1.10 9.59
N LEU A 26 -5.90 0.19 9.92
CA LEU A 26 -4.68 0.77 10.53
C LEU A 26 -4.43 0.22 11.94
N GLN A 27 -5.49 -0.03 12.72
CA GLN A 27 -5.36 -0.69 14.02
C GLN A 27 -4.91 -2.15 13.88
N LEU A 28 -5.47 -2.89 12.92
CA LEU A 28 -5.06 -4.26 12.62
C LEU A 28 -3.59 -4.31 12.15
N LEU A 29 -3.16 -3.37 11.30
CA LEU A 29 -1.76 -3.25 10.90
C LEU A 29 -0.84 -3.04 12.11
N ASN A 30 -1.20 -2.16 13.04
CA ASN A 30 -0.40 -1.93 14.25
C ASN A 30 -0.30 -3.18 15.14
N GLN A 31 -1.39 -3.93 15.27
CA GLN A 31 -1.38 -5.21 15.99
C GLN A 31 -0.49 -6.23 15.27
N LEU A 32 -0.62 -6.36 13.95
CA LEU A 32 0.17 -7.26 13.13
C LEU A 32 1.66 -6.97 13.28
N LYS A 33 2.06 -5.69 13.20
CA LYS A 33 3.45 -5.24 13.41
C LYS A 33 3.96 -5.58 14.81
N THR A 34 3.13 -5.40 15.84
CA THR A 34 3.50 -5.73 17.21
C THR A 34 3.76 -7.23 17.39
N LYS A 35 2.99 -8.08 16.69
CA LYS A 35 3.11 -9.54 16.74
C LYS A 35 4.29 -10.06 15.89
N LEU A 36 4.54 -9.45 14.74
CA LEU A 36 5.70 -9.73 13.88
C LEU A 36 7.02 -9.30 14.53
N GLY A 37 6.99 -8.23 15.33
CA GLY A 37 8.19 -7.70 16.00
C GLY A 37 9.09 -6.89 15.05
N PRO A 38 10.36 -6.67 15.43
CA PRO A 38 11.29 -5.82 14.68
C PRO A 38 11.69 -6.41 13.32
N ASP A 39 11.55 -7.73 13.14
CA ASP A 39 11.86 -8.45 11.91
C ASP A 39 10.65 -8.55 10.97
N ALA A 40 9.64 -7.68 11.14
CA ALA A 40 8.47 -7.65 10.28
C ALA A 40 8.91 -7.48 8.81
N PRO A 41 8.43 -8.34 7.89
CA PRO A 41 8.73 -8.19 6.49
C PRO A 41 8.21 -6.83 6.02
N ILE A 42 9.04 -6.15 5.25
CA ILE A 42 8.66 -4.86 4.66
C ILE A 42 7.82 -5.18 3.44
N TYR A 43 6.69 -4.48 3.29
CA TYR A 43 5.87 -4.63 2.10
C TYR A 43 6.70 -4.32 0.85
N HIS A 44 6.72 -5.29 -0.07
CA HIS A 44 7.29 -5.12 -1.40
C HIS A 44 6.11 -5.13 -2.37
N PRO A 45 5.70 -3.97 -2.91
CA PRO A 45 4.71 -3.97 -3.97
C PRO A 45 5.27 -4.84 -5.09
N ALA A 46 4.43 -5.78 -5.55
CA ALA A 46 4.73 -6.74 -6.59
C ALA A 46 5.73 -6.16 -7.60
N SER A 47 6.97 -6.64 -7.53
CA SER A 47 7.88 -6.51 -8.67
C SER A 47 7.21 -7.20 -9.86
N ASP A 48 7.49 -6.78 -11.09
CA ASP A 48 6.90 -7.40 -12.31
C ASP A 48 7.06 -8.95 -12.34
N ASP A 49 7.99 -9.51 -11.55
CA ASP A 49 8.25 -10.93 -11.38
C ASP A 49 7.40 -11.68 -10.32
N LEU A 50 6.61 -11.00 -9.49
CA LEU A 50 5.77 -11.64 -8.46
C LEU A 50 4.30 -11.26 -8.63
N PRO A 51 3.54 -12.04 -9.41
CA PRO A 51 2.11 -11.82 -9.54
C PRO A 51 1.45 -12.33 -8.25
N TYR A 52 0.61 -11.50 -7.65
CA TYR A 52 -0.25 -11.75 -6.48
C TYR A 52 0.35 -11.49 -5.09
N PRO A 53 -0.48 -11.06 -4.12
CA PRO A 53 -0.09 -11.00 -2.73
C PRO A 53 0.38 -12.38 -2.29
N ASP A 54 1.48 -12.42 -1.53
CA ASP A 54 2.02 -13.67 -1.03
C ASP A 54 0.97 -14.37 -0.15
N VAL A 55 0.37 -15.44 -0.68
CA VAL A 55 -0.66 -16.24 0.01
C VAL A 55 -0.15 -16.74 1.35
N GLN A 56 1.17 -16.94 1.50
CA GLN A 56 1.77 -17.31 2.77
C GLN A 56 1.73 -16.16 3.77
N ALA A 57 2.03 -14.94 3.35
CA ALA A 57 1.94 -13.73 4.18
C ALA A 57 0.50 -13.50 4.67
N ILE A 58 -0.50 -13.66 3.81
CA ILE A 58 -1.92 -13.53 4.20
C ILE A 58 -2.32 -14.61 5.22
N ARG A 59 -1.86 -15.86 5.04
CA ARG A 59 -2.12 -16.94 6.02
C ARG A 59 -1.47 -16.65 7.37
N GLN A 60 -0.24 -16.14 7.36
CA GLN A 60 0.46 -15.76 8.59
C GLN A 60 -0.25 -14.59 9.28
N GLN A 61 -0.72 -13.59 8.54
CA GLN A 61 -1.53 -12.49 9.09
C GLN A 61 -2.76 -13.02 9.82
N HIS A 62 -3.54 -13.90 9.19
CA HIS A 62 -4.73 -14.50 9.81
C HIS A 62 -4.39 -15.32 11.06
N TYR A 63 -3.25 -16.02 11.05
CA TYR A 63 -2.77 -16.75 12.22
C TYR A 63 -2.41 -15.80 13.38
N LEU A 64 -1.64 -14.74 13.09
CA LEU A 64 -1.17 -13.76 14.09
C LEU A 64 -2.28 -12.86 14.65
N LEU A 65 -3.32 -12.62 13.84
CA LEU A 65 -4.51 -11.82 14.19
C LEU A 65 -5.74 -12.69 14.45
N SER A 66 -5.56 -13.96 14.82
CA SER A 66 -6.67 -14.87 15.11
C SER A 66 -7.56 -14.42 16.27
N ASP A 67 -7.05 -13.53 17.12
CA ASP A 67 -7.74 -12.84 18.21
C ASP A 67 -8.56 -11.61 17.75
N ALA A 68 -8.32 -11.09 16.54
CA ALA A 68 -9.00 -9.94 15.99
C ALA A 68 -10.20 -10.33 15.11
N ARG A 69 -11.16 -9.42 14.95
CA ARG A 69 -12.28 -9.56 14.02
C ARG A 69 -12.00 -8.76 12.75
N ASP A 70 -12.69 -9.13 11.68
CA ASP A 70 -12.67 -8.40 10.39
C ASP A 70 -11.25 -8.31 9.77
N VAL A 71 -10.43 -9.36 9.95
CA VAL A 71 -9.13 -9.46 9.31
C VAL A 71 -9.32 -9.59 7.79
N PRO A 72 -8.68 -8.75 6.95
CA PRO A 72 -8.90 -8.79 5.52
C PRO A 72 -8.16 -9.92 4.80
N ASP A 73 -8.69 -10.33 3.64
CA ASP A 73 -8.08 -11.31 2.73
C ASP A 73 -6.93 -10.75 1.86
N TRP A 74 -6.46 -9.54 2.18
CA TRP A 74 -5.32 -8.88 1.52
C TRP A 74 -4.27 -8.53 2.57
N ASP A 75 -3.04 -8.30 2.11
CA ASP A 75 -1.89 -8.06 3.00
C ASP A 75 -1.97 -6.66 3.64
N LEU A 76 -2.17 -6.60 4.97
CA LEU A 76 -2.23 -5.34 5.72
C LEU A 76 -0.94 -4.52 5.60
N LEU A 77 0.20 -5.15 5.27
CA LEU A 77 1.46 -4.46 5.05
C LEU A 77 1.40 -3.52 3.84
N GLU A 78 0.46 -3.69 2.91
CA GLU A 78 0.17 -2.73 1.83
C GLU A 78 -0.15 -1.31 2.34
N LEU A 79 -0.64 -1.17 3.57
CA LEU A 79 -0.93 0.13 4.17
C LEU A 79 0.32 0.83 4.72
N GLN A 80 1.48 0.18 4.68
CA GLN A 80 2.74 0.83 5.04
C GLN A 80 3.10 1.88 3.99
N PRO A 81 3.75 2.98 4.42
CA PRO A 81 4.30 3.92 3.47
C PRO A 81 5.31 3.20 2.55
N PRO A 82 5.39 3.57 1.26
CA PRO A 82 6.38 3.02 0.35
C PRO A 82 7.80 3.32 0.86
N ARG A 83 8.77 2.48 0.49
CA ARG A 83 10.18 2.69 0.86
C ARG A 83 10.71 3.96 0.21
N VAL A 84 10.86 5.01 1.01
CA VAL A 84 11.49 6.27 0.58
C VAL A 84 13.01 6.12 0.46
N ASP A 85 13.61 5.14 1.14
CA ASP A 85 15.06 4.92 1.12
C ASP A 85 15.61 4.67 -0.29
N TRP A 86 14.87 3.95 -1.14
CA TRP A 86 15.25 3.74 -2.54
C TRP A 86 15.33 5.05 -3.33
N ILE A 87 14.45 5.99 -3.01
CA ILE A 87 14.38 7.30 -3.66
C ILE A 87 15.55 8.17 -3.18
N VAL A 88 15.96 8.01 -1.93
CA VAL A 88 17.13 8.69 -1.36
C VAL A 88 18.44 8.09 -1.90
N GLU A 89 18.51 6.78 -2.06
CA GLU A 89 19.66 6.07 -2.65
C GLU A 89 19.88 6.46 -4.13
N GLU A 90 18.81 6.69 -4.90
CA GLU A 90 18.88 7.28 -6.25
C GLU A 90 19.18 8.80 -6.25
N GLY A 91 19.28 9.43 -5.07
CA GLY A 91 19.71 10.82 -4.89
C GLY A 91 18.67 11.86 -5.28
N GLY A 92 17.43 11.47 -5.57
CA GLY A 92 16.38 12.39 -5.96
C GLY A 92 15.25 11.75 -6.77
N TYR A 93 14.17 12.51 -6.96
CA TYR A 93 13.10 12.16 -7.89
C TYR A 93 13.45 12.67 -9.29
N SER A 94 13.39 11.82 -10.31
CA SER A 94 13.40 12.28 -11.71
C SER A 94 11.97 12.62 -12.12
N THR A 95 11.67 13.90 -12.35
CA THR A 95 10.35 14.35 -12.81
C THR A 95 10.50 15.27 -14.00
N PHE A 96 9.84 14.95 -15.12
CA PHE A 96 9.81 15.76 -16.34
C PHE A 96 11.20 16.18 -16.89
N GLY A 97 12.23 15.38 -16.66
CA GLY A 97 13.61 15.66 -17.11
C GLY A 97 14.46 16.44 -16.11
N ASP A 98 13.87 16.87 -14.98
CA ASP A 98 14.58 17.52 -13.87
C ASP A 98 14.73 16.56 -12.69
N GLN A 99 15.91 16.57 -12.06
CA GLN A 99 16.20 15.77 -10.88
C GLN A 99 16.02 16.62 -9.61
N TRP A 100 15.10 16.21 -8.74
CA TRP A 100 14.80 16.86 -7.48
C TRP A 100 15.51 16.13 -6.36
N ALA A 101 16.56 16.74 -5.80
CA ALA A 101 17.31 16.16 -4.69
C ALA A 101 16.41 16.00 -3.45
N VAL A 102 16.51 14.84 -2.80
CA VAL A 102 15.98 14.64 -1.46
C VAL A 102 17.11 14.94 -0.48
N SER A 103 16.96 16.01 0.32
CA SER A 103 17.91 16.45 1.35
C SER A 103 17.69 15.77 2.68
#